data_AF-A0A9P8IRU2-F1
#
_entry.id   AF-A0A9P8IRU2-F1
#
_cell.length_a   1.000
_cell.length_b   1.000
_cell.length_c   1.000
_cell.angle_alpha   90.00
_cell.angle_beta   90.00
_cell.angle_gamma   90.00
#
_symmetry.space_group_name_H-M   'P 1'
#
loop_
_entity.id
_entity.type
_entity.pdbx_description
1 polymer ?
#
loop_
_entity_poly.entity_id
_entity_poly.type
_entity_poly.pdbx_seq_one_letter_code
_entity_poly.pdbx_strand_id
1 'polypeptide(L)'
;MVGRLVRFTIDPKAESNKLALPQVLSHVNGEMARIDDRYVGKPYRHTWGVIWGSGLWDGIVHVGTHTGVSKVWQGGDTVMVHEPCFVPRSKEAPEGDGHLVCVARDKRREITCLIILNAQNITTGPVCLVEMPLRLHVAAHGNWVNAWDRSVRKPLVDYSGATPELLAKFSTGAPKPYDKVRGKPVVAKYPGRWPFPVHEEAKGYPNGIDTD
;
A
#
# COMPACT_ATOMS: atom_id res chain seq x y z
N MET A 1 -9.46 -16.11 -7.68
CA MET A 1 -8.97 -16.36 -6.31
C MET A 1 -9.66 -15.35 -5.40
N VAL A 2 -10.23 -15.78 -4.27
CA VAL A 2 -10.87 -14.89 -3.29
C VAL A 2 -10.07 -14.97 -2.00
N GLY A 3 -9.29 -13.93 -1.70
CA GLY A 3 -8.53 -13.77 -0.46
C GLY A 3 -9.28 -12.90 0.54
N ARG A 4 -9.43 -13.37 1.78
CA ARG A 4 -10.05 -12.60 2.89
C ARG A 4 -9.02 -12.35 3.97
N LEU A 5 -9.11 -11.21 4.64
CA LEU A 5 -8.31 -10.96 5.85
C LEU A 5 -8.94 -11.71 7.02
N VAL A 6 -8.21 -12.68 7.57
CA VAL A 6 -8.69 -13.52 8.67
C VAL A 6 -7.67 -13.57 9.81
N ARG A 7 -8.15 -13.84 11.03
CA ARG A 7 -7.33 -13.98 12.24
C ARG A 7 -7.45 -15.40 12.77
N PHE A 8 -6.31 -16.09 12.84
CA PHE A 8 -6.16 -17.32 13.59
C PHE A 8 -5.71 -17.00 15.02
N THR A 9 -6.30 -17.68 15.99
CA THR A 9 -5.91 -17.58 17.41
C THR A 9 -5.45 -18.96 17.85
N ILE A 10 -4.17 -19.06 18.25
CA ILE A 10 -3.55 -20.31 18.69
C ILE A 10 -3.18 -20.14 20.15
N ASP A 11 -3.67 -21.04 21.01
CA ASP A 11 -3.22 -21.15 22.39
C ASP A 11 -2.06 -22.17 22.47
N PRO A 12 -0.82 -21.74 22.78
CA PRO A 12 0.31 -22.66 22.88
C PRO A 12 0.20 -23.63 24.06
N LYS A 13 -0.76 -23.45 24.98
CA LYS A 13 -1.03 -24.34 26.11
C LYS A 13 -2.23 -25.26 25.87
N ALA A 14 -2.86 -25.21 24.70
CA ALA A 14 -4.01 -26.05 24.40
C ALA A 14 -3.64 -27.54 24.47
N GLU A 15 -4.50 -28.32 25.12
CA GLU A 15 -4.35 -29.78 25.22
C GLU A 15 -4.81 -30.52 23.93
N SER A 16 -5.42 -29.80 22.99
CA SER A 16 -5.95 -30.33 21.74
C SER A 16 -5.29 -29.67 20.52
N ASN A 17 -5.01 -30.47 19.49
CA ASN A 17 -4.54 -29.97 18.18
C ASN A 17 -5.68 -29.45 17.28
N LYS A 18 -6.89 -29.26 17.83
CA LYS A 18 -8.03 -28.70 17.10
C LYS A 18 -7.97 -27.18 17.17
N LEU A 19 -7.84 -26.53 16.01
CA LEU A 19 -7.90 -25.08 15.88
C LEU A 19 -9.34 -24.65 15.57
N ALA A 20 -9.84 -23.63 16.27
CA ALA A 20 -11.11 -23.01 15.92
C ALA A 20 -11.05 -22.38 14.52
N LEU A 21 -12.21 -22.24 13.87
CA LEU A 21 -12.28 -21.51 12.60
C LEU A 21 -11.76 -20.08 12.79
N PRO A 22 -11.01 -19.53 11.83
CA PRO A 22 -10.46 -18.19 11.94
C PRO A 22 -11.57 -17.14 11.94
N GLN A 23 -11.37 -16.07 12.71
CA GLN A 23 -12.25 -14.91 12.68
C GLN A 23 -12.04 -14.15 11.36
N VAL A 24 -13.10 -13.90 10.59
CA VAL A 24 -13.00 -13.04 9.41
C VAL A 24 -12.97 -11.58 9.87
N LEU A 25 -11.89 -10.86 9.52
CA LEU A 25 -11.74 -9.43 9.83
C LEU A 25 -12.21 -8.53 8.68
N SER A 26 -12.14 -9.04 7.44
CA SER A 26 -12.69 -8.36 6.27
C SER A 26 -13.08 -9.36 5.21
N HIS A 27 -14.24 -9.11 4.60
CA HIS A 27 -14.76 -9.87 3.47
C HIS A 27 -14.36 -9.25 2.12
N VAL A 28 -13.70 -8.09 2.13
CA VAL A 28 -13.16 -7.46 0.92
C VAL A 28 -12.07 -8.35 0.35
N ASN A 29 -12.17 -8.67 -0.95
CA ASN A 29 -11.18 -9.50 -1.62
C ASN A 29 -9.86 -8.75 -1.76
N GLY A 30 -8.80 -9.23 -1.12
CA GLY A 30 -7.52 -8.54 -1.13
C GLY A 30 -6.33 -9.36 -0.68
N GLU A 31 -5.14 -8.78 -0.84
CA GLU A 31 -3.84 -9.36 -0.48
C GLU A 31 -2.85 -8.22 -0.14
N MET A 32 -1.58 -8.54 0.08
CA MET A 32 -0.47 -7.64 0.37
C MET A 32 -0.78 -6.75 1.57
N ALA A 33 -1.24 -7.41 2.64
CA ALA A 33 -1.62 -6.74 3.87
C ALA A 33 -0.41 -6.08 4.52
N ARG A 34 -0.57 -4.81 4.89
CA ARG A 34 0.41 -3.96 5.53
C ARG A 34 -0.20 -3.31 6.76
N ILE A 35 0.65 -3.04 7.74
CA ILE A 35 0.28 -2.34 8.97
C ILE A 35 1.16 -1.10 9.13
N ASP A 36 0.95 -0.37 10.22
CA ASP A 36 1.98 0.53 10.72
C ASP A 36 3.14 -0.30 11.27
N ASP A 37 4.29 -0.28 10.60
CA ASP A 37 5.42 -1.17 10.93
C ASP A 37 5.97 -0.93 12.36
N ARG A 38 5.64 0.20 13.00
CA ARG A 38 5.94 0.46 14.44
C ARG A 38 5.21 -0.49 15.40
N TYR A 39 4.17 -1.16 14.91
CA TYR A 39 3.28 -2.08 15.62
C TYR A 39 3.49 -3.56 15.23
N VAL A 40 4.53 -3.89 14.46
CA VAL A 40 4.91 -5.30 14.21
C VAL A 40 5.13 -6.02 15.55
N GLY A 41 4.49 -7.19 15.68
CA GLY A 41 4.55 -8.01 16.90
C GLY A 41 3.74 -7.48 18.09
N LYS A 42 2.93 -6.43 17.89
CA LYS A 42 2.07 -5.82 18.93
C LYS A 42 0.60 -5.90 18.53
N PRO A 43 -0.34 -5.72 19.46
CA PRO A 43 -1.73 -5.43 19.11
C PRO A 43 -1.79 -4.19 18.21
N TYR A 44 -2.52 -4.28 17.10
CA TYR A 44 -2.66 -3.23 16.09
C TYR A 44 -4.12 -3.09 15.67
N ARG A 45 -4.52 -1.89 15.27
CA ARG A 45 -5.87 -1.46 14.90
C ARG A 45 -6.07 -1.26 13.41
N HIS A 46 -4.99 -1.06 12.65
CA HIS A 46 -5.08 -0.70 11.22
C HIS A 46 -4.34 -1.69 10.32
N THR A 47 -5.01 -2.12 9.24
CA THR A 47 -4.40 -2.86 8.13
C THR A 47 -4.81 -2.24 6.81
N TRP A 48 -3.89 -2.19 5.86
CA TRP A 48 -4.16 -1.80 4.47
C TRP A 48 -3.72 -2.90 3.52
N GLY A 49 -4.33 -3.01 2.36
CA GLY A 49 -3.94 -4.00 1.34
C GLY A 49 -4.47 -3.66 -0.03
N VAL A 50 -4.00 -4.36 -1.06
CA VAL A 50 -4.55 -4.22 -2.41
C VAL A 50 -5.85 -5.00 -2.54
N ILE A 51 -6.80 -4.46 -3.28
CA ILE A 51 -8.07 -5.12 -3.60
C ILE A 51 -7.91 -5.88 -4.91
N TRP A 52 -8.49 -7.07 -4.96
CA TRP A 52 -8.65 -7.84 -6.19
C TRP A 52 -10.11 -7.78 -6.64
N GLY A 53 -10.46 -6.77 -7.45
CA GLY A 53 -11.80 -6.59 -8.00
C GLY A 53 -11.95 -7.17 -9.41
N SER A 54 -11.61 -6.35 -10.41
CA SER A 54 -11.85 -6.52 -11.85
C SER A 54 -10.89 -7.48 -12.56
N GLY A 55 -10.33 -8.48 -11.85
CA GLY A 55 -9.26 -9.35 -12.35
C GLY A 55 -7.87 -8.70 -12.31
N LEU A 56 -7.74 -7.58 -11.60
CA LEU A 56 -6.53 -6.78 -11.43
C LEU A 56 -6.46 -6.29 -9.97
N TRP A 57 -5.28 -5.86 -9.52
CA TRP A 57 -5.16 -5.04 -8.31
C TRP A 57 -5.62 -3.62 -8.63
N ASP A 58 -6.85 -3.28 -8.27
CA ASP A 58 -7.54 -2.07 -8.76
C ASP A 58 -7.91 -1.09 -7.64
N GLY A 59 -7.42 -1.31 -6.42
CA GLY A 59 -7.75 -0.46 -5.29
C GLY A 59 -6.99 -0.81 -4.02
N ILE A 60 -7.28 -0.05 -2.97
CA ILE A 60 -6.76 -0.21 -1.62
C ILE A 60 -7.92 -0.40 -0.66
N VAL A 61 -7.80 -1.37 0.23
CA VAL A 61 -8.68 -1.54 1.39
C VAL A 61 -7.97 -1.04 2.64
N HIS A 62 -8.69 -0.35 3.53
CA HIS A 62 -8.30 -0.09 4.92
C HIS A 62 -9.26 -0.87 5.83
N VAL A 63 -8.73 -1.76 6.65
CA VAL A 63 -9.49 -2.56 7.62
C VAL A 63 -9.17 -2.07 9.04
N GLY A 64 -10.19 -1.66 9.78
CA GLY A 64 -10.12 -1.45 11.22
C GLY A 64 -10.26 -2.77 11.96
N THR A 65 -9.16 -3.36 12.42
CA THR A 65 -9.12 -4.75 12.93
C THR A 65 -9.88 -4.98 14.24
N HIS A 66 -10.22 -3.92 14.96
CA HIS A 66 -11.04 -3.98 16.17
C HIS A 66 -12.52 -3.74 15.88
N THR A 67 -12.81 -2.97 14.83
CA THR A 67 -14.18 -2.58 14.46
C THR A 67 -14.79 -3.47 13.39
N GLY A 68 -13.98 -4.22 12.64
CA GLY A 68 -14.39 -4.94 11.43
C GLY A 68 -14.74 -4.05 10.22
N VAL A 69 -14.81 -2.73 10.42
CA VAL A 69 -15.10 -1.76 9.37
C VAL A 69 -13.99 -1.76 8.32
N SER A 70 -14.38 -1.98 7.07
CA SER A 70 -13.51 -1.90 5.90
C SER A 70 -13.90 -0.70 5.03
N LYS A 71 -12.93 0.12 4.66
CA LYS A 71 -13.05 1.24 3.73
C LYS A 71 -12.30 0.91 2.46
N VAL A 72 -12.81 1.34 1.31
CA VAL A 72 -12.25 0.97 0.01
C VAL A 72 -12.02 2.21 -0.83
N TRP A 73 -10.86 2.29 -1.45
CA TRP A 73 -10.61 3.19 -2.57
C TRP A 73 -10.33 2.36 -3.81
N GLN A 74 -10.98 2.67 -4.93
CA GLN A 74 -10.70 2.03 -6.22
C GLN A 74 -10.16 3.06 -7.21
N GLY A 75 -9.18 2.64 -7.99
CA GLY A 75 -8.62 3.42 -9.10
C GLY A 75 -9.41 3.28 -10.40
N GLY A 76 -10.54 2.59 -10.38
CA GLY A 76 -11.34 2.27 -11.58
C GLY A 76 -10.65 1.32 -12.55
N ASP A 77 -11.25 1.12 -13.72
CA ASP A 77 -10.88 0.02 -14.64
C ASP A 77 -9.47 0.15 -15.24
N THR A 78 -8.97 1.38 -15.34
CA THR A 78 -7.71 1.66 -16.04
C THR A 78 -6.52 1.85 -15.10
N VAL A 79 -6.71 1.82 -13.79
CA VAL A 79 -5.61 1.96 -12.82
C VAL A 79 -5.32 0.61 -12.17
N MET A 80 -4.07 0.17 -12.26
CA MET A 80 -3.57 -0.92 -11.43
C MET A 80 -2.78 -0.32 -10.27
N VAL A 81 -2.97 -0.83 -9.05
CA VAL A 81 -2.32 -0.35 -7.83
C VAL A 81 -1.50 -1.50 -7.25
N HIS A 82 -0.24 -1.24 -6.91
CA HIS A 82 0.65 -2.22 -6.27
C HIS A 82 0.54 -2.13 -4.73
N GLU A 83 1.30 -2.96 -4.02
CA GLU A 83 1.36 -2.99 -2.56
C GLU A 83 1.45 -1.57 -1.96
N PRO A 84 0.55 -1.19 -1.03
CA PRO A 84 0.68 0.07 -0.30
C PRO A 84 1.86 0.00 0.68
N CYS A 85 2.49 1.12 0.99
CA CYS A 85 3.44 1.20 2.10
C CYS A 85 3.03 2.31 3.07
N PHE A 86 2.84 1.98 4.35
CA PHE A 86 2.49 2.97 5.37
C PHE A 86 3.69 3.84 5.73
N VAL A 87 3.45 5.15 5.82
CA VAL A 87 4.44 6.15 6.22
C VAL A 87 3.85 7.00 7.35
N PRO A 88 4.41 6.94 8.57
CA PRO A 88 3.90 7.70 9.69
C PRO A 88 4.06 9.21 9.46
N ARG A 89 3.09 10.02 9.92
CA ARG A 89 3.15 11.48 9.83
C ARG A 89 4.37 12.06 10.56
N SER A 90 4.69 11.47 11.70
CA SER A 90 5.82 11.80 12.55
C SER A 90 6.19 10.62 13.44
N LYS A 91 7.35 10.67 14.08
CA LYS A 91 7.81 9.65 15.03
C LYS A 91 6.77 9.34 16.12
N GLU A 92 6.18 10.39 16.68
CA GLU A 92 5.21 10.34 17.78
C GLU A 92 3.74 10.28 17.31
N ALA A 93 3.50 10.13 16.00
CA ALA A 93 2.13 10.07 15.49
C ALA A 93 1.43 8.81 16.04
N PRO A 94 0.12 8.87 16.37
CA PRO A 94 -0.66 7.69 16.71
C PRO A 94 -0.56 6.58 15.66
N GLU A 95 -0.93 5.36 16.03
CA GLU A 95 -1.02 4.23 15.09
C GLU A 95 -1.84 4.63 13.85
N GLY A 96 -1.25 4.42 12.68
CA GLY A 96 -1.95 4.66 11.41
C GLY A 96 -2.19 6.13 11.06
N ASP A 97 -1.76 7.10 11.87
CA ASP A 97 -1.76 8.51 11.45
C ASP A 97 -0.56 8.77 10.53
N GLY A 98 -0.87 8.96 9.26
CA GLY A 98 0.13 9.10 8.21
C GLY A 98 -0.47 8.95 6.83
N HIS A 99 0.34 8.40 5.94
CA HIS A 99 0.02 8.27 4.53
C HIS A 99 0.29 6.85 4.05
N LEU A 100 -0.39 6.46 2.98
CA LEU A 100 0.03 5.31 2.18
C LEU A 100 0.72 5.84 0.94
N VAL A 101 1.85 5.23 0.60
CA VAL A 101 2.53 5.42 -0.68
C VAL A 101 2.32 4.16 -1.49
N CYS A 102 1.70 4.28 -2.67
CA CYS A 102 1.47 3.15 -3.57
C CYS A 102 2.01 3.47 -4.95
N VAL A 103 2.64 2.49 -5.59
CA VAL A 103 2.91 2.55 -7.03
C VAL A 103 1.63 2.20 -7.76
N ALA A 104 1.26 2.99 -8.76
CA ALA A 104 0.12 2.72 -9.62
C ALA A 104 0.52 2.81 -11.09
N ARG A 105 -0.19 2.09 -11.95
CA ARG A 105 -0.08 2.17 -13.41
C ARG A 105 -1.37 2.70 -13.98
N ASP A 106 -1.30 3.86 -14.64
CA ASP A 106 -2.37 4.32 -15.53
C ASP A 106 -2.19 3.60 -16.87
N LYS A 107 -3.08 2.63 -17.15
CA LYS A 107 -3.02 1.81 -18.37
C LYS A 107 -3.40 2.60 -19.62
N ARG A 108 -4.23 3.65 -19.48
CA ARG A 108 -4.66 4.48 -20.62
C ARG A 108 -3.52 5.36 -21.11
N ARG A 109 -2.71 5.89 -20.19
CA ARG A 109 -1.55 6.74 -20.50
C ARG A 109 -0.23 5.98 -20.58
N GLU A 110 -0.25 4.69 -20.21
CA GLU A 110 0.93 3.83 -20.11
C GLU A 110 2.06 4.38 -19.22
N ILE A 111 1.70 5.13 -18.18
CA ILE A 111 2.64 5.69 -17.21
C ILE A 111 2.52 5.01 -15.86
N THR A 112 3.58 5.12 -15.08
CA THR A 112 3.56 4.83 -13.65
C THR A 112 3.36 6.12 -12.86
N CYS A 113 2.53 6.05 -11.82
CA CYS A 113 2.35 7.10 -10.85
C CYS A 113 2.76 6.59 -9.47
N LEU A 114 3.33 7.45 -8.63
CA LEU A 114 3.29 7.26 -7.19
C LEU A 114 2.06 7.99 -6.66
N ILE A 115 1.15 7.26 -6.03
CA ILE A 115 -0.04 7.85 -5.40
C ILE A 115 0.18 7.91 -3.89
N ILE A 116 -0.25 9.01 -3.29
CA ILE A 116 -0.19 9.21 -1.84
C ILE A 116 -1.61 9.35 -1.32
N LEU A 117 -2.03 8.46 -0.42
CA LEU A 117 -3.34 8.45 0.22
C LEU A 117 -3.23 8.90 1.67
N ASN A 118 -4.27 9.54 2.21
CA ASN A 118 -4.42 9.68 3.66
C ASN A 118 -4.77 8.31 4.26
N ALA A 119 -3.91 7.75 5.11
CA ALA A 119 -4.07 6.39 5.63
C ALA A 119 -5.35 6.22 6.47
N GLN A 120 -5.82 7.28 7.14
CA GLN A 120 -7.04 7.28 7.96
C GLN A 120 -8.32 7.48 7.13
N ASN A 121 -8.19 8.00 5.92
CA ASN A 121 -9.35 8.32 5.08
C ASN A 121 -9.06 8.11 3.58
N ILE A 122 -8.75 6.86 3.23
CA ILE A 122 -8.40 6.50 1.86
C ILE A 122 -9.52 6.74 0.85
N THR A 123 -10.79 6.77 1.30
CA THR A 123 -11.95 6.97 0.42
C THR A 123 -11.89 8.33 -0.26
N THR A 124 -11.30 9.36 0.35
CA THR A 124 -11.14 10.68 -0.30
C THR A 124 -10.25 10.66 -1.55
N GLY A 125 -9.53 9.55 -1.79
CA GLY A 125 -8.62 9.38 -2.91
C GLY A 125 -7.24 10.00 -2.65
N PRO A 126 -6.37 10.01 -3.68
CA PRO A 126 -5.00 10.49 -3.55
C PRO A 126 -4.95 11.98 -3.17
N VAL A 127 -4.22 12.30 -2.11
CA VAL A 127 -3.90 13.69 -1.72
C VAL A 127 -2.75 14.26 -2.54
N CYS A 128 -1.94 13.39 -3.15
CA CYS A 128 -0.83 13.75 -4.02
C CYS A 128 -0.56 12.64 -5.03
N LEU A 129 -0.08 13.07 -6.20
CA LEU A 129 0.32 12.21 -7.30
C LEU A 129 1.66 12.67 -7.83
N VAL A 130 2.52 11.70 -8.11
CA VAL A 130 3.80 11.91 -8.78
C VAL A 130 3.80 11.08 -10.04
N GLU A 131 3.60 11.72 -11.17
CA GLU A 131 3.64 11.04 -12.47
C GLU A 131 5.09 10.76 -12.85
N MET A 132 5.39 9.54 -13.31
CA MET A 132 6.70 9.15 -13.80
C MET A 132 6.62 8.82 -15.29
N PRO A 133 7.57 9.30 -16.11
CA PRO A 133 7.56 9.15 -17.57
C PRO A 133 8.03 7.75 -18.02
N LEU A 134 7.67 6.72 -17.26
CA LEU A 134 8.13 5.35 -17.48
C LEU A 134 7.04 4.36 -17.04
N ARG A 135 7.18 3.12 -17.51
CA ARG A 135 6.33 2.00 -17.15
C ARG A 135 7.13 1.01 -16.30
N LEU A 136 6.82 0.94 -15.02
CA LEU A 136 7.33 -0.14 -14.15
C LEU A 136 6.61 -1.45 -14.47
N HIS A 137 7.36 -2.55 -14.37
CA HIS A 137 6.78 -3.88 -14.31
C HIS A 137 6.02 -4.07 -13.00
N VAL A 138 5.13 -5.06 -12.98
CA VAL A 138 4.45 -5.49 -11.76
C VAL A 138 5.51 -5.86 -10.73
N ALA A 139 5.46 -5.20 -9.58
CA ALA A 139 6.36 -5.43 -8.45
C ALA A 139 5.52 -5.93 -7.27
N ALA A 140 6.14 -6.76 -6.41
CA ALA A 140 5.47 -7.29 -5.23
C ALA A 140 5.63 -6.33 -4.04
N HIS A 141 6.80 -6.35 -3.39
CA HIS A 141 6.97 -5.69 -2.10
C HIS A 141 7.76 -4.38 -2.15
N GLY A 142 7.42 -3.48 -1.22
CA GLY A 142 8.15 -2.24 -0.98
C GLY A 142 8.21 -1.90 0.51
N ASN A 143 9.20 -1.10 0.90
CA ASN A 143 9.33 -0.62 2.27
C ASN A 143 9.76 0.85 2.29
N TRP A 144 9.25 1.58 3.28
CA TRP A 144 9.67 2.93 3.59
C TRP A 144 10.68 2.92 4.74
N VAL A 145 11.72 3.73 4.62
CA VAL A 145 12.69 3.97 5.68
C VAL A 145 12.71 5.46 5.94
N ASN A 146 12.39 5.88 7.18
CA ASN A 146 12.36 7.30 7.47
C ASN A 146 13.78 7.88 7.46
N ALA A 147 13.89 9.14 7.07
CA ALA A 147 15.17 9.84 7.16
C ALA A 147 15.67 9.94 8.62
N TRP A 148 14.76 10.07 9.59
CA TRP A 148 15.11 10.14 11.02
C TRP A 148 15.51 8.79 11.64
N ASP A 149 15.27 7.67 10.96
CA ASP A 149 15.77 6.35 11.40
C ASP A 149 17.25 6.15 11.00
N ARG A 150 17.86 7.15 10.36
CA ARG A 150 19.20 7.08 9.79
C ARG A 150 20.09 8.15 10.40
N SER A 151 21.22 7.72 10.96
CA SER A 151 22.28 8.62 11.41
C SER A 151 22.99 9.33 10.25
N VAL A 152 23.04 8.70 9.07
CA VAL A 152 23.67 9.24 7.85
C VAL A 152 22.83 8.89 6.62
N ARG A 153 22.70 9.84 5.69
CA ARG A 153 22.03 9.63 4.40
C ARG A 153 22.98 8.96 3.40
N LYS A 154 22.92 7.62 3.31
CA LYS A 154 23.61 6.80 2.28
C LYS A 154 22.62 6.09 1.35
N PRO A 155 23.01 5.54 0.19
CA PRO A 155 22.17 4.58 -0.54
C PRO A 155 21.73 3.41 0.36
N LEU A 156 20.52 2.89 0.16
CA LEU A 156 20.03 1.69 0.88
C LEU A 156 20.43 0.39 0.17
N VAL A 157 20.76 0.49 -1.12
CA VAL A 157 21.24 -0.62 -1.94
C VAL A 157 22.77 -0.58 -1.95
N ASP A 158 23.40 -1.72 -1.75
CA ASP A 158 24.84 -1.86 -1.92
C ASP A 158 25.18 -1.87 -3.42
N TYR A 159 26.02 -0.91 -3.83
CA TYR A 159 26.54 -0.80 -5.19
C TYR A 159 28.01 -1.22 -5.29
N SER A 160 28.60 -1.77 -4.22
CA SER A 160 30.02 -2.14 -4.20
C SER A 160 30.43 -3.14 -5.28
N GLY A 161 29.50 -4.02 -5.70
CA GLY A 161 29.70 -4.98 -6.79
C GLY A 161 29.39 -4.44 -8.19
N ALA A 162 28.92 -3.20 -8.32
CA ALA A 162 28.61 -2.61 -9.61
C ALA A 162 29.86 -1.94 -10.20
N THR A 163 30.41 -2.51 -11.27
CA THR A 163 31.57 -1.93 -11.95
C THR A 163 31.21 -0.56 -12.57
N PRO A 164 32.20 0.33 -12.81
CA PRO A 164 31.95 1.58 -13.54
C PRO A 164 31.25 1.39 -14.88
N GLU A 165 31.51 0.29 -15.60
CA GLU A 165 30.87 -0.06 -16.87
C GLU A 165 29.42 -0.54 -16.66
N LEU A 166 29.18 -1.37 -15.63
CA LEU A 166 27.81 -1.75 -15.25
C LEU A 166 27.01 -0.55 -14.78
N LEU A 167 27.64 0.40 -14.08
CA LEU A 167 26.99 1.65 -13.71
C LEU A 167 26.76 2.53 -14.96
N ALA A 168 27.75 2.77 -15.80
CA ALA A 168 27.55 3.53 -17.04
C ALA A 168 26.46 2.93 -17.96
N LYS A 169 26.35 1.59 -17.99
CA LYS A 169 25.38 0.83 -18.81
C LYS A 169 24.00 0.67 -18.15
N PHE A 170 23.95 0.45 -16.83
CA PHE A 170 22.75 0.08 -16.08
C PHE A 170 22.46 0.96 -14.84
N SER A 171 23.37 1.83 -14.37
CA SER A 171 23.08 2.92 -13.43
C SER A 171 22.28 4.07 -14.06
N THR A 172 21.27 3.69 -14.83
CA THR A 172 20.07 4.52 -14.93
C THR A 172 19.35 4.67 -13.58
N GLY A 173 19.76 3.87 -12.56
CA GLY A 173 19.28 3.91 -11.17
C GLY A 173 20.11 4.72 -10.16
N ALA A 174 21.31 5.24 -10.50
CA ALA A 174 21.78 6.41 -9.77
C ALA A 174 20.82 7.54 -10.19
N PRO A 175 20.14 8.23 -9.26
CA PRO A 175 19.19 9.26 -9.66
C PRO A 175 19.90 10.22 -10.60
N LYS A 176 19.46 10.27 -11.87
CA LYS A 176 19.87 11.35 -12.76
C LYS A 176 19.62 12.64 -11.99
N PRO A 177 20.55 13.61 -12.01
CA PRO A 177 20.25 14.96 -11.54
C PRO A 177 18.86 15.35 -12.06
N TYR A 178 17.99 15.88 -11.20
CA TYR A 178 16.56 16.08 -11.50
C TYR A 178 16.33 16.82 -12.84
N ASP A 179 17.25 17.72 -13.17
CA ASP A 179 17.35 18.47 -14.42
C ASP A 179 17.56 17.61 -15.67
N LYS A 180 18.11 16.40 -15.55
CA LYS A 180 18.46 15.47 -16.63
C LYS A 180 17.47 14.31 -16.82
N VAL A 181 16.40 14.26 -16.03
CA VAL A 181 15.29 13.31 -16.23
C VAL A 181 14.40 13.83 -17.37
N ARG A 182 14.31 13.05 -18.47
CA ARG A 182 13.42 13.35 -19.60
C ARG A 182 11.98 13.09 -19.14
N GLY A 183 11.11 14.09 -19.17
CA GLY A 183 9.77 14.02 -18.55
C GLY A 183 9.88 14.07 -17.02
N LYS A 184 10.25 15.23 -16.48
CA LYS A 184 10.42 15.41 -15.04
C LYS A 184 9.16 14.96 -14.29
N PRO A 185 9.27 14.27 -13.14
CA PRO A 185 8.11 13.91 -12.38
C PRO A 185 7.28 15.16 -12.06
N VAL A 186 6.02 15.11 -12.45
CA VAL A 186 5.08 16.19 -12.19
C VAL A 186 4.43 15.87 -10.85
N VAL A 187 4.74 16.68 -9.85
CA VAL A 187 4.07 16.63 -8.56
C VAL A 187 2.90 17.60 -8.61
N ALA A 188 1.69 17.06 -8.54
CA ALA A 188 0.49 17.87 -8.43
C ALA A 188 -0.12 17.65 -7.04
N LYS A 189 -0.39 18.76 -6.33
CA LYS A 189 -1.43 18.72 -5.28
C LYS A 189 -2.73 18.47 -6.02
N TYR A 190 -3.29 17.28 -5.88
CA TYR A 190 -4.42 16.89 -6.68
C TYR A 190 -5.68 17.57 -6.12
N PRO A 191 -6.27 18.57 -6.81
CA PRO A 191 -7.25 19.47 -6.21
C PRO A 191 -8.70 18.97 -6.33
N GLY A 192 -8.92 17.75 -6.83
CA GLY A 192 -10.25 17.21 -7.16
C GLY A 192 -10.42 15.73 -6.83
N ARG A 193 -11.60 15.18 -7.17
CA ARG A 193 -11.87 13.73 -7.17
C ARG A 193 -11.06 13.11 -8.31
N TRP A 194 -10.26 12.07 -8.04
CA TRP A 194 -9.56 11.28 -9.09
C TRP A 194 -10.58 10.92 -10.18
N PRO A 195 -10.24 10.80 -11.48
CA PRO A 195 -11.25 10.61 -12.53
C PRO A 195 -11.99 9.26 -12.44
N PHE A 196 -11.74 8.50 -11.38
CA PHE A 196 -12.33 7.23 -11.07
C PHE A 196 -13.10 7.32 -9.74
N PRO A 197 -14.20 6.56 -9.61
CA PRO A 197 -15.10 6.67 -8.48
C PRO A 197 -14.39 6.41 -7.15
N VAL A 198 -14.64 7.31 -6.19
CA VAL A 198 -14.44 7.04 -4.78
C VAL A 198 -15.56 6.11 -4.33
N HIS A 199 -15.21 4.95 -3.77
CA HIS A 199 -16.17 4.06 -3.14
C HIS A 199 -16.21 4.29 -1.63
N GLU A 200 -17.38 4.09 -1.03
CA GLU A 200 -17.64 4.37 0.39
C GLU A 200 -17.14 3.23 1.29
N GLU A 201 -17.53 3.23 2.57
CA GLU A 201 -17.43 2.03 3.41
C GLU A 201 -17.97 0.81 2.65
N ALA A 202 -17.31 -0.34 2.80
CA ALA A 202 -17.66 -1.58 2.11
C ALA A 202 -18.98 -2.18 2.62
N LYS A 203 -20.08 -1.41 2.54
CA LYS A 203 -21.44 -1.80 2.90
C LYS A 203 -21.93 -2.82 1.87
N GLY A 204 -22.19 -4.05 2.31
CA GLY A 204 -22.66 -5.14 1.44
C GLY A 204 -21.67 -6.29 1.24
N TYR A 205 -20.45 -6.18 1.76
CA TYR A 205 -19.70 -7.40 2.11
C TYR A 205 -20.26 -7.87 3.45
N PRO A 206 -20.84 -9.08 3.56
CA PRO A 206 -21.53 -9.50 4.77
C PRO A 206 -20.53 -9.49 5.92
N ASN A 207 -20.59 -8.50 6.81
CA ASN A 207 -19.97 -8.60 8.13
C ASN A 207 -20.82 -9.59 8.92
N GLY A 208 -20.65 -10.88 8.61
CA GLY A 208 -21.39 -11.97 9.22
C GLY A 208 -20.81 -12.26 10.59
N ILE A 209 -21.24 -11.49 11.59
CA ILE A 209 -21.62 -12.10 12.85
C ILE A 209 -22.98 -12.74 12.57
N ASP A 210 -22.98 -13.95 12.02
CA ASP A 210 -24.06 -14.89 12.33
C ASP A 210 -23.45 -15.83 13.36
N THR A 211 -23.68 -15.46 14.62
CA THR A 211 -23.60 -16.39 15.73
C THR A 211 -24.89 -17.20 15.74
N ASP A 212 -24.85 -18.38 15.15
CA ASP A 212 -25.69 -19.52 15.56
C ASP A 212 -24.78 -20.59 16.17
#